data_AF-A0A080WJZ3-F1
#
_entry.id   AF-A0A080WJZ3-F1
#
_cell.length_a   1.000
_cell.length_b   1.000
_cell.length_c   1.000
_cell.angle_alpha   90.00
_cell.angle_beta   90.00
_cell.angle_gamma   90.00
#
_symmetry.space_group_name_H-M   'P 1'
#
loop_
_entity.id
_entity.type
_entity.pdbx_description
1 polymer ?
#
loop_
_entity_poly.entity_id
_entity_poly.type
_entity_poly.pdbx_seq_one_letter_code
_entity_poly.pdbx_strand_id
1 'polypeptide(L)'
;MIIETDRLEQHMEAGTTLLDCFKSVNARRTEIAVGVYAIQVLSGIYLVGYSNYFFTLAGLSTDDAFNMGLGFLGVGFLGTVLSWFELAYFGRRTIYRNGLAMLAVLQFVIGILDCVPDYEKRPNVIWAQASMMVVWNFAYSLSVGPVCFVILCECSATKVRSKTIALATAVQAMLGIVMTVAIPYMINPDAANWRGKLGFFFGGLATICFIWTFFRVPETKGRTYEELDIMFERGVPTRKFRGYKFD
;
A
#
# COMPACT_ATOMS: atom_id res chain seq x y z
N MET A 1 -30.62 1.57 -17.87
CA MET A 1 -29.27 0.98 -18.01
C MET A 1 -28.66 0.70 -16.64
N ILE A 2 -28.41 1.70 -15.78
CA ILE A 2 -27.87 1.49 -14.41
C ILE A 2 -28.73 0.54 -13.55
N ILE A 3 -30.06 0.68 -13.58
CA ILE A 3 -31.00 -0.17 -12.82
C ILE A 3 -30.95 -1.64 -13.27
N GLU A 4 -30.69 -1.89 -14.56
CA GLU A 4 -30.61 -3.26 -15.10
C GLU A 4 -29.28 -3.92 -14.76
N THR A 5 -28.17 -3.18 -14.80
CA THR A 5 -26.88 -3.66 -14.30
C THR A 5 -26.91 -3.97 -12.79
N ASP A 6 -27.54 -3.11 -11.98
CA ASP A 6 -27.66 -3.34 -10.53
C ASP A 6 -28.52 -4.58 -10.23
N ARG A 7 -29.62 -4.79 -10.96
CA ARG A 7 -30.41 -6.03 -10.86
C ARG A 7 -29.60 -7.26 -11.23
N LEU A 8 -28.84 -7.22 -12.33
CA LEU A 8 -27.99 -8.33 -12.75
C LEU A 8 -26.90 -8.63 -11.71
N GLU A 9 -26.25 -7.60 -11.15
CA GLU A 9 -25.28 -7.75 -10.07
C GLU A 9 -25.93 -8.37 -8.81
N GLN A 10 -27.11 -7.90 -8.39
CA GLN A 10 -27.86 -8.47 -7.27
C GLN A 10 -28.24 -9.94 -7.51
N HIS A 11 -28.65 -10.29 -8.72
CA HIS A 11 -28.93 -11.68 -9.10
C HIS A 11 -27.67 -12.55 -9.13
N MET A 12 -26.53 -11.98 -9.50
CA MET A 12 -25.22 -12.65 -9.51
C MET A 12 -24.63 -12.80 -8.10
N GLU A 13 -24.90 -11.87 -7.20
CA GLU A 13 -24.51 -11.94 -5.80
C GLU A 13 -25.43 -12.86 -4.99
N ALA A 14 -26.71 -12.97 -5.35
CA ALA A 14 -27.70 -13.81 -4.69
C ALA A 14 -27.25 -15.29 -4.67
N GLY A 15 -26.97 -15.81 -3.47
CA GLY A 15 -26.53 -17.19 -3.25
C GLY A 15 -25.02 -17.40 -3.20
N THR A 16 -24.20 -16.37 -3.41
CA THR A 16 -22.75 -16.50 -3.21
C THR A 16 -22.38 -16.50 -1.72
N THR A 17 -21.37 -17.28 -1.36
CA THR A 17 -20.87 -17.46 0.02
C THR A 17 -19.41 -17.01 0.14
N LEU A 18 -18.89 -16.85 1.35
CA LEU A 18 -17.47 -16.52 1.57
C LEU A 18 -16.53 -17.62 1.03
N LEU A 19 -16.98 -18.89 1.05
CA LEU A 19 -16.22 -20.01 0.52
C LEU A 19 -16.01 -19.92 -1.01
N ASP A 20 -16.90 -19.23 -1.72
CA ASP A 20 -16.77 -19.01 -3.17
C ASP A 20 -15.61 -18.10 -3.54
N CYS A 21 -15.09 -17.31 -2.59
CA CYS A 21 -13.87 -16.53 -2.76
C CYS A 21 -12.62 -17.43 -2.88
N PHE A 22 -12.66 -18.64 -2.31
CA PHE A 22 -11.53 -19.58 -2.29
C PHE A 22 -11.62 -20.68 -3.35
N LYS A 23 -12.64 -20.66 -4.22
CA LYS A 23 -12.74 -21.60 -5.36
C LYS A 23 -11.74 -21.22 -6.46
N SER A 24 -11.23 -22.21 -7.21
CA SER A 24 -9.98 -22.15 -8.00
C SER A 24 -9.67 -20.81 -8.69
N VAL A 25 -10.60 -20.29 -9.50
CA VAL A 25 -10.40 -19.04 -10.26
C VAL A 25 -10.45 -17.82 -9.35
N ASN A 26 -11.37 -17.79 -8.39
CA ASN A 26 -11.52 -16.68 -7.44
C ASN A 26 -10.41 -16.64 -6.40
N ALA A 27 -9.83 -17.78 -6.03
CA ALA A 27 -8.77 -17.86 -5.02
C ALA A 27 -7.58 -16.97 -5.35
N ARG A 28 -7.13 -16.97 -6.62
CA ARG A 28 -6.05 -16.09 -7.09
C ARG A 28 -6.44 -14.62 -7.06
N ARG A 29 -7.69 -14.31 -7.38
CA ARG A 29 -8.21 -12.93 -7.39
C ARG A 29 -8.32 -12.38 -5.97
N THR A 30 -8.84 -13.19 -5.06
CA THR A 30 -8.92 -12.91 -3.64
C THR A 30 -7.53 -12.81 -3.01
N GLU A 31 -6.57 -13.68 -3.37
CA GLU A 31 -5.17 -13.56 -2.95
C GLU A 31 -4.58 -12.20 -3.33
N ILE A 32 -4.76 -11.78 -4.59
CA ILE A 32 -4.25 -10.48 -5.08
C ILE A 32 -4.91 -9.32 -4.35
N ALA A 33 -6.24 -9.34 -4.21
CA ALA A 33 -7.02 -8.34 -3.50
C ALA A 33 -6.59 -8.18 -2.04
N VAL A 34 -6.53 -9.30 -1.30
CA VAL A 34 -6.09 -9.33 0.10
C VAL A 34 -4.64 -8.88 0.23
N GLY A 35 -3.74 -9.39 -0.64
CA GLY A 35 -2.32 -9.06 -0.59
C GLY A 35 -2.05 -7.58 -0.84
N VAL A 36 -2.65 -6.99 -1.88
CA VAL A 36 -2.48 -5.56 -2.19
C VAL A 36 -3.00 -4.66 -1.06
N TYR A 37 -4.08 -5.06 -0.40
CA TYR A 37 -4.62 -4.29 0.72
C TYR A 37 -3.77 -4.47 2.00
N ALA A 38 -3.26 -5.67 2.26
CA ALA A 38 -2.31 -5.95 3.34
C ALA A 38 -0.98 -5.19 3.18
N ILE A 39 -0.50 -5.04 1.94
CA ILE A 39 0.74 -4.32 1.64
C ILE A 39 0.69 -2.87 2.11
N GLN A 40 -0.47 -2.21 2.13
CA GLN A 40 -0.55 -0.86 2.71
C GLN A 40 -0.04 -0.85 4.15
N VAL A 41 -0.51 -1.79 4.97
CA VAL A 41 -0.09 -1.92 6.38
C VAL A 41 1.39 -2.28 6.46
N LEU A 42 1.80 -3.31 5.70
CA LEU A 42 3.17 -3.83 5.73
C LEU A 42 4.21 -2.84 5.18
N SER A 43 3.79 -1.91 4.31
CA SER A 43 4.63 -0.84 3.79
C SER A 43 4.86 0.29 4.80
N GLY A 44 4.16 0.30 5.94
CA GLY A 44 4.43 1.23 7.03
C GLY A 44 3.49 2.43 7.14
N ILE A 45 2.33 2.43 6.48
CA ILE A 45 1.38 3.56 6.54
C ILE A 45 0.90 3.90 7.95
N TYR A 46 0.90 2.94 8.87
CA TYR A 46 0.51 3.16 10.27
C TYR A 46 1.49 4.08 11.02
N LEU A 47 2.70 4.29 10.50
CA LEU A 47 3.65 5.26 11.06
C LEU A 47 3.18 6.70 10.93
N VAL A 48 2.28 7.00 10.00
CA VAL A 48 1.72 8.35 9.83
C VAL A 48 1.07 8.84 11.12
N GLY A 49 0.35 7.97 11.84
CA GLY A 49 -0.30 8.32 13.10
C GLY A 49 0.68 8.67 14.22
N TYR A 50 1.95 8.26 14.09
CA TYR A 50 3.03 8.53 15.05
C TYR A 50 4.09 9.48 14.49
N SER A 51 3.84 10.12 13.33
CA SER A 51 4.83 10.94 12.61
C SER A 51 5.38 12.09 13.46
N ASN A 52 4.52 12.86 14.13
CA ASN A 52 4.96 13.95 15.03
C ASN A 52 5.83 13.43 16.16
N TYR A 53 5.43 12.30 16.76
CA TYR A 53 6.20 11.67 17.83
C TYR A 53 7.55 11.16 17.31
N PHE A 54 7.59 10.57 16.13
CA PHE A 54 8.81 10.17 15.45
C PHE A 54 9.74 11.37 15.20
N PHE A 55 9.21 12.51 14.76
CA PHE A 55 10.00 13.74 14.57
C PHE A 55 10.57 14.27 15.88
N THR A 56 9.80 14.26 16.97
CA THR A 56 10.33 14.63 18.29
C THR A 56 11.41 13.67 18.78
N LEU A 57 11.24 12.37 18.57
CA LEU A 57 12.24 11.36 18.92
C LEU A 57 13.49 11.40 18.05
N ALA A 58 13.34 11.85 16.80
CA ALA A 58 14.45 12.13 15.91
C ALA A 58 15.28 13.33 16.41
N GLY A 59 14.78 14.13 17.35
CA GLY A 59 15.50 15.24 17.97
C GLY A 59 15.07 16.63 17.48
N LEU A 60 13.96 16.74 16.76
CA LEU A 60 13.35 18.04 16.43
C LEU A 60 12.68 18.64 17.67
N SER A 61 12.66 19.99 17.72
CA SER A 61 11.85 20.70 18.72
C SER A 61 10.36 20.39 18.52
N THR A 62 9.55 20.54 19.57
CA THR A 62 8.10 20.27 19.49
C THR A 62 7.43 21.14 18.42
N ASP A 63 7.85 22.40 18.27
CA ASP A 63 7.32 23.33 17.29
C ASP A 63 7.71 22.91 15.86
N ASP A 64 8.98 22.53 15.64
CA ASP A 64 9.45 22.07 14.33
C ASP A 64 8.82 20.72 13.94
N ALA A 65 8.67 19.80 14.90
CA ALA A 65 8.01 18.52 14.69
C ALA A 65 6.53 18.70 14.31
N PHE A 66 5.84 19.67 14.93
CA PHE A 66 4.47 20.01 14.57
C PHE A 66 4.38 20.62 13.16
N ASN A 67 5.27 21.56 12.82
CA ASN A 67 5.34 22.15 11.48
C ASN A 67 5.64 21.09 10.40
N MET A 68 6.55 20.16 10.68
CA MET A 68 6.83 19.01 9.81
C MET A 68 5.62 18.09 9.69
N GLY A 69 4.86 17.87 10.76
CA GLY A 69 3.59 17.14 10.73
C GLY A 69 2.54 17.76 9.81
N LEU A 70 2.39 19.09 9.85
CA LEU A 70 1.51 19.81 8.92
C LEU A 70 1.97 19.66 7.47
N GLY A 71 3.28 19.82 7.22
CA GLY A 71 3.88 19.58 5.91
C GLY A 71 3.68 18.14 5.43
N PHE A 72 3.82 17.17 6.33
CA PHE A 72 3.61 15.75 6.06
C PHE A 72 2.20 15.49 5.54
N LEU A 73 1.17 16.01 6.20
CA LEU A 73 -0.23 15.89 5.77
C LEU A 73 -0.49 16.63 4.44
N GLY A 74 0.02 17.85 4.30
CA GLY A 74 -0.15 18.67 3.09
C GLY A 74 0.46 18.02 1.84
N VAL A 75 1.68 17.48 1.97
CA VAL A 75 2.37 16.77 0.90
C VAL A 75 1.66 15.45 0.57
N GLY A 76 1.11 14.75 1.56
CA GLY A 76 0.28 13.56 1.33
C GLY A 76 -0.98 13.86 0.51
N PHE A 77 -1.64 14.99 0.80
CA PHE A 77 -2.78 15.46 0.00
C PHE A 77 -2.37 15.76 -1.45
N LEU A 78 -1.28 16.51 -1.64
CA LEU A 78 -0.76 16.82 -2.97
C LEU A 78 -0.38 15.54 -3.75
N GLY A 79 0.29 14.58 -3.11
CA GLY A 79 0.62 13.29 -3.73
C GLY A 79 -0.63 12.55 -4.19
N THR A 80 -1.70 12.57 -3.39
CA THR A 80 -2.97 11.94 -3.74
C THR A 80 -3.62 12.61 -4.95
N VAL A 81 -3.62 13.94 -5.05
CA VAL A 81 -4.15 14.66 -6.23
C VAL A 81 -3.34 14.33 -7.49
N LEU A 82 -2.01 14.28 -7.37
CA LEU A 82 -1.12 13.94 -8.48
C LEU A 82 -1.31 12.49 -8.97
N SER A 83 -1.68 11.58 -8.06
CA SER A 83 -1.93 10.17 -8.41
C SER A 83 -3.02 9.99 -9.47
N TRP A 84 -4.00 10.91 -9.54
CA TRP A 84 -5.07 10.84 -10.52
C TRP A 84 -4.54 10.96 -11.95
N PHE A 85 -3.59 11.87 -12.15
CA PHE A 85 -2.91 12.04 -13.43
C PHE A 85 -2.04 10.82 -13.72
N GLU A 86 -1.29 10.31 -12.73
CA GLU A 86 -0.44 9.14 -12.93
C GLU A 86 -1.26 7.89 -13.32
N LEU A 87 -2.39 7.64 -12.66
CA LEU A 87 -3.32 6.55 -12.96
C LEU A 87 -3.94 6.64 -14.36
N ALA A 88 -4.11 7.85 -14.89
CA ALA A 88 -4.59 8.06 -16.25
C ALA A 88 -3.54 7.66 -17.30
N TYR A 89 -2.27 8.05 -17.10
CA TYR A 89 -1.21 7.87 -18.11
C TYR A 89 -0.40 6.57 -17.96
N PHE A 90 -0.19 6.08 -16.74
CA PHE A 90 0.61 4.88 -16.46
C PHE A 90 -0.24 3.66 -16.10
N GLY A 91 0.38 2.47 -16.19
CA GLY A 91 -0.26 1.19 -15.85
C GLY A 91 -0.22 0.93 -14.34
N ARG A 92 -1.27 0.30 -13.80
CA ARG A 92 -1.47 0.14 -12.34
C ARG A 92 -0.33 -0.68 -11.74
N ARG A 93 0.07 -1.75 -12.42
CA ARG A 93 1.18 -2.61 -11.99
C ARG A 93 2.51 -1.87 -11.95
N THR A 94 2.73 -0.98 -12.92
CA THR A 94 4.00 -0.22 -13.02
C THR A 94 4.11 0.79 -11.90
N ILE A 95 3.03 1.56 -11.66
CA ILE A 95 2.97 2.55 -10.57
C ILE A 95 3.16 1.84 -9.22
N TYR A 96 2.38 0.79 -8.95
CA TYR A 96 2.39 0.11 -7.65
C TYR A 96 3.76 -0.51 -7.33
N ARG A 97 4.37 -1.18 -8.33
CA ARG A 97 5.68 -1.81 -8.16
C ARG A 97 6.80 -0.79 -7.99
N ASN A 98 6.83 0.24 -8.84
CA ASN A 98 7.88 1.26 -8.75
C ASN A 98 7.73 2.09 -7.47
N GLY A 99 6.49 2.34 -7.05
CA GLY A 99 6.15 2.92 -5.75
C GLY A 99 6.74 2.12 -4.59
N LEU A 100 6.45 0.81 -4.51
CA LEU A 100 7.01 -0.05 -3.46
C LEU A 100 8.55 -0.08 -3.44
N ALA A 101 9.19 -0.10 -4.62
CA ALA A 101 10.65 -0.01 -4.69
C ALA A 101 11.18 1.31 -4.11
N MET A 102 10.56 2.43 -4.48
CA MET A 102 10.91 3.75 -3.97
C MET A 102 10.70 3.83 -2.45
N LEU A 103 9.57 3.31 -1.94
CA LEU A 103 9.29 3.28 -0.51
C LEU A 103 10.32 2.45 0.26
N ALA A 104 10.68 1.27 -0.25
CA ALA A 104 11.69 0.41 0.37
C ALA A 104 13.05 1.11 0.44
N VAL A 105 13.49 1.74 -0.66
CA VAL A 105 14.74 2.51 -0.69
C VAL A 105 14.72 3.66 0.31
N LEU A 106 13.64 4.47 0.32
CA LEU A 106 13.51 5.58 1.26
C LEU A 106 13.54 5.13 2.72
N GLN A 107 12.88 4.01 3.03
CA GLN A 107 12.89 3.42 4.38
C GLN A 107 14.26 2.91 4.80
N PHE A 108 15.01 2.28 3.89
CA PHE A 108 16.39 1.90 4.17
C PHE A 108 17.28 3.12 4.39
N VAL A 109 17.11 4.19 3.60
CA VAL A 109 17.88 5.43 3.80
C VAL A 109 17.55 6.06 5.16
N ILE A 110 16.28 6.12 5.55
CA ILE A 110 15.87 6.60 6.89
C ILE A 110 16.55 5.76 7.99
N GLY A 111 16.55 4.44 7.86
CA GLY A 111 17.24 3.55 8.80
C GLY A 111 18.74 3.76 8.86
N ILE A 112 19.39 4.00 7.72
CA ILE A 112 20.84 4.26 7.64
C ILE A 112 21.19 5.61 8.29
N LEU A 113 20.37 6.64 8.10
CA LEU A 113 20.59 7.97 8.69
C LEU A 113 20.57 7.91 10.23
N ASP A 114 19.70 7.08 10.81
CA ASP A 114 19.60 6.88 12.26
C ASP A 114 20.81 6.12 12.83
N CYS A 115 21.55 5.38 12.01
CA CYS A 115 22.77 4.66 12.41
C CYS A 115 24.04 5.53 12.41
N VAL A 116 23.95 6.82 12.04
CA VAL A 116 25.11 7.71 11.96
C VAL A 116 25.67 8.00 13.37
N PRO A 117 27.01 7.90 13.59
CA PRO A 117 27.61 8.23 14.88
C PRO A 117 27.39 9.70 15.27
N ASP A 118 27.13 9.95 16.56
CA ASP A 118 26.80 11.29 17.10
C ASP A 118 25.58 11.95 16.44
N TYR A 119 24.59 11.16 15.99
CA TYR A 119 23.35 11.64 15.36
C TYR A 119 22.69 12.79 16.14
N GLU A 120 22.54 12.67 17.46
CA GLU A 120 21.86 13.67 18.30
C GLU A 120 22.55 15.05 18.30
N LYS A 121 23.84 15.11 17.94
CA LYS A 121 24.61 16.36 17.88
C LYS A 121 24.65 16.96 16.47
N ARG A 122 24.02 16.31 15.48
CA ARG A 122 24.08 16.68 14.06
C ARG A 122 22.70 17.10 13.55
N PRO A 123 22.30 18.37 13.73
CA PRO A 123 20.97 18.84 13.32
C PRO A 123 20.69 18.58 11.83
N ASN A 124 21.71 18.68 10.97
CA ASN A 124 21.55 18.41 9.53
C ASN A 124 21.08 16.98 9.22
N VAL A 125 21.50 15.99 10.02
CA VAL A 125 21.11 14.58 9.83
C VAL A 125 19.67 14.36 10.33
N ILE A 126 19.31 15.01 11.43
CA ILE A 126 17.95 15.00 11.99
C ILE A 126 16.95 15.57 10.96
N TRP A 127 17.26 16.73 10.40
CA TRP A 127 16.43 17.35 9.36
C TRP A 127 16.36 16.48 8.10
N ALA A 128 17.47 15.88 7.68
CA ALA A 128 17.47 14.96 6.54
C ALA A 128 16.55 13.75 6.78
N GLN A 129 16.60 13.14 7.97
CA GLN A 129 15.74 12.00 8.32
C GLN A 129 14.25 12.39 8.29
N ALA A 130 13.90 13.53 8.89
CA ALA A 130 12.53 14.02 8.91
C ALA A 130 12.02 14.37 7.49
N SER A 131 12.83 15.05 6.68
CA SER A 131 12.48 15.36 5.28
C SER A 131 12.32 14.09 4.44
N MET A 132 13.17 13.08 4.61
CA MET A 132 13.05 11.80 3.89
C MET A 132 11.75 11.07 4.24
N MET A 133 11.28 11.18 5.49
CA MET A 133 9.98 10.63 5.88
C MET A 133 8.81 11.38 5.22
N VAL A 134 8.90 12.70 5.03
CA VAL A 134 7.91 13.48 4.25
C VAL A 134 7.91 13.07 2.77
N VAL A 135 9.09 12.89 2.18
CA VAL A 135 9.24 12.39 0.79
C VAL A 135 8.68 10.97 0.66
N TRP A 136 8.89 10.12 1.66
CA TRP A 136 8.28 8.80 1.72
C TRP A 136 6.74 8.87 1.72
N ASN A 137 6.15 9.80 2.47
CA ASN A 137 4.70 9.99 2.47
C ASN A 137 4.18 10.44 1.11
N PHE A 138 4.86 11.39 0.47
CA PHE A 138 4.55 11.82 -0.89
C PHE A 138 4.52 10.64 -1.87
N ALA A 139 5.60 9.86 -1.85
CA ALA A 139 5.77 8.66 -2.67
C ALA A 139 4.64 7.65 -2.44
N TYR A 140 4.26 7.44 -1.18
CA TYR A 140 3.20 6.51 -0.79
C TYR A 140 1.84 7.00 -1.31
N SER A 141 1.50 8.26 -1.06
CA SER A 141 0.25 8.88 -1.47
C SER A 141 0.11 9.02 -2.98
N LEU A 142 1.22 9.11 -3.71
CA LEU A 142 1.23 9.15 -5.17
C LEU A 142 1.01 7.75 -5.78
N SER A 143 1.54 6.70 -5.14
CA SER A 143 1.60 5.36 -5.71
C SER A 143 0.75 4.33 -4.95
N VAL A 144 1.29 3.72 -3.90
CA VAL A 144 0.71 2.56 -3.20
C VAL A 144 -0.68 2.87 -2.64
N GLY A 145 -0.85 4.04 -2.03
CA GLY A 145 -2.08 4.46 -1.36
C GLY A 145 -3.32 4.46 -2.26
N PRO A 146 -3.34 5.19 -3.39
CA PRO A 146 -4.50 5.22 -4.27
C PRO A 146 -4.60 3.97 -5.15
N VAL A 147 -3.47 3.47 -5.65
CA VAL A 147 -3.46 2.36 -6.62
C VAL A 147 -3.89 1.04 -5.98
N CYS A 148 -3.70 0.84 -4.67
CA CYS A 148 -4.17 -0.37 -4.00
C CYS A 148 -5.69 -0.54 -4.09
N PHE A 149 -6.46 0.54 -3.93
CA PHE A 149 -7.93 0.50 -4.00
C PHE A 149 -8.40 0.21 -5.42
N VAL A 150 -7.70 0.77 -6.43
CA VAL A 150 -7.97 0.49 -7.84
C VAL A 150 -7.77 -1.00 -8.14
N ILE A 151 -6.61 -1.55 -7.76
CA ILE A 151 -6.31 -2.97 -8.00
C ILE A 151 -7.25 -3.89 -7.21
N LEU A 152 -7.62 -3.52 -5.98
CA LEU A 152 -8.58 -4.25 -5.16
C LEU A 152 -9.94 -4.39 -5.88
N CYS A 153 -10.44 -3.30 -6.46
CA CYS A 153 -11.71 -3.30 -7.21
C CYS A 153 -11.61 -3.97 -8.58
N GLU A 154 -10.50 -3.79 -9.31
CA GLU A 154 -10.31 -4.38 -10.65
C GLU A 154 -9.99 -5.89 -10.60
N CYS A 155 -9.31 -6.37 -9.57
CA CYS A 155 -8.99 -7.80 -9.43
C CYS A 155 -10.13 -8.62 -8.85
N SER A 156 -11.04 -8.01 -8.08
CA SER A 156 -12.16 -8.72 -7.47
C SER A 156 -13.21 -9.10 -8.52
N ALA A 157 -13.57 -10.38 -8.54
CA ALA A 157 -14.58 -10.91 -9.45
C ALA A 157 -15.94 -10.28 -9.17
N THR A 158 -16.66 -9.87 -10.21
CA THR A 158 -17.94 -9.15 -10.11
C THR A 158 -18.94 -9.87 -9.20
N LYS A 159 -19.03 -11.21 -9.30
CA LYS A 159 -19.94 -12.06 -8.49
C LYS A 159 -19.65 -12.09 -6.98
N VAL A 160 -18.39 -11.93 -6.58
CA VAL A 160 -17.94 -12.07 -5.18
C VAL A 160 -17.17 -10.83 -4.70
N ARG A 161 -17.37 -9.69 -5.36
CA ARG A 161 -16.61 -8.46 -5.13
C ARG A 161 -16.77 -7.97 -3.70
N SER A 162 -18.01 -7.79 -3.25
CA SER A 162 -18.34 -7.31 -1.91
C SER A 162 -17.71 -8.20 -0.82
N LYS A 163 -17.76 -9.53 -1.01
CA LYS A 163 -17.17 -10.51 -0.08
C LYS A 163 -15.64 -10.50 -0.08
N THR A 164 -15.03 -10.36 -1.25
CA THR A 164 -13.57 -10.26 -1.40
C THR A 164 -13.04 -9.00 -0.74
N ILE A 165 -13.73 -7.86 -0.93
CA ILE A 165 -13.37 -6.59 -0.28
C ILE A 165 -13.53 -6.69 1.24
N ALA A 166 -14.61 -7.33 1.72
CA ALA A 166 -14.81 -7.55 3.15
C ALA A 166 -13.67 -8.41 3.75
N LEU A 167 -13.28 -9.49 3.08
CA LEU A 167 -12.16 -10.34 3.52
C LEU A 167 -10.83 -9.59 3.50
N ALA A 168 -10.53 -8.85 2.42
CA ALA A 168 -9.34 -8.02 2.34
C ALA A 168 -9.29 -7.00 3.48
N THR A 169 -10.43 -6.36 3.77
CA THR A 169 -10.55 -5.39 4.87
C THR A 169 -10.36 -6.03 6.23
N ALA A 170 -10.93 -7.22 6.47
CA ALA A 170 -10.71 -7.95 7.70
C ALA A 170 -9.22 -8.29 7.91
N VAL A 171 -8.53 -8.77 6.87
CA VAL A 171 -7.09 -9.08 6.94
C VAL A 171 -6.26 -7.83 7.18
N GLN A 172 -6.56 -6.74 6.46
CA GLN A 172 -5.91 -5.45 6.66
C GLN A 172 -6.10 -4.96 8.09
N ALA A 173 -7.31 -5.06 8.64
CA ALA A 173 -7.61 -4.63 10.00
C ALA A 173 -6.88 -5.48 11.04
N MET A 174 -6.80 -6.80 10.86
CA MET A 174 -6.01 -7.68 11.73
C MET A 174 -4.53 -7.29 11.73
N LEU A 175 -3.93 -7.06 10.55
CA LEU A 175 -2.55 -6.58 10.45
C LEU A 175 -2.40 -5.18 11.09
N GLY A 176 -3.40 -4.33 10.93
CA GLY A 176 -3.45 -3.00 11.53
C GLY A 176 -3.44 -3.06 13.06
N ILE A 177 -4.21 -3.97 13.68
CA ILE A 177 -4.20 -4.20 15.13
C ILE A 177 -2.80 -4.60 15.59
N VAL A 178 -2.16 -5.56 14.90
CA VAL A 178 -0.79 -6.00 15.20
C VAL A 178 0.18 -4.83 15.14
N MET A 179 0.12 -4.00 14.08
CA MET A 179 1.00 -2.85 13.91
C MET A 179 0.73 -1.74 14.92
N THR A 180 -0.53 -1.52 15.32
CA THR A 180 -0.90 -0.51 16.32
C THR A 180 -0.35 -0.85 17.70
N VAL A 181 -0.14 -2.14 18.00
CA VAL A 181 0.53 -2.58 19.23
C VAL A 181 2.06 -2.59 19.07
N ALA A 182 2.55 -3.07 17.93
CA ALA A 182 3.99 -3.23 17.69
C ALA A 182 4.73 -1.89 17.53
N ILE A 183 4.16 -0.93 16.78
CA ILE A 183 4.82 0.35 16.47
C ILE A 183 5.14 1.16 17.74
N PRO A 184 4.20 1.39 18.68
CA PRO A 184 4.52 2.09 19.93
C PRO A 184 5.62 1.40 20.71
N TYR A 185 5.61 0.07 20.80
CA TYR A 185 6.67 -0.70 21.47
C TYR A 185 8.03 -0.53 20.79
N MET A 186 8.05 -0.52 19.46
CA MET A 186 9.27 -0.32 18.67
C MET A 186 9.85 1.09 18.81
N ILE A 187 8.99 2.10 18.85
CA ILE A 187 9.41 3.52 18.88
C ILE A 187 9.72 4.00 20.31
N ASN A 188 9.12 3.40 21.34
CA ASN A 188 9.29 3.82 22.72
C ASN A 188 10.77 3.73 23.19
N PRO A 189 11.36 4.83 23.69
CA PRO A 189 12.72 4.86 24.25
C PRO A 189 12.97 3.88 25.40
N ASP A 190 11.95 3.57 26.20
CA ASP A 190 12.07 2.71 27.39
C ASP A 190 11.94 1.21 27.04
N ALA A 191 11.64 0.89 25.79
CA ALA A 191 11.46 -0.48 25.31
C ALA A 191 12.50 -0.82 24.23
N ALA A 192 12.08 -0.97 22.97
CA ALA A 192 12.96 -1.35 21.89
C ALA A 192 13.86 -0.20 21.41
N ASN A 193 13.40 1.05 21.56
CA ASN A 193 14.10 2.28 21.16
C ASN A 193 14.67 2.22 19.73
N TRP A 194 13.86 1.73 18.79
CA TRP A 194 14.30 1.58 17.40
C TRP A 194 14.34 2.91 16.64
N ARG A 195 13.71 3.98 17.13
CA ARG A 195 13.68 5.32 16.49
C ARG A 195 13.63 5.21 14.96
N GLY A 196 14.62 5.74 14.23
CA GLY A 196 14.71 5.66 12.77
C GLY A 196 15.11 4.29 12.20
N LYS A 197 15.72 3.39 13.00
CA LYS A 197 16.01 2.00 12.59
C LYS A 197 14.77 1.19 12.23
N LEU A 198 13.59 1.66 12.64
CA LEU A 198 12.30 1.16 12.19
C LEU A 198 12.18 1.14 10.65
N GLY A 199 12.91 2.03 9.97
CA GLY A 199 13.07 2.02 8.51
C GLY A 199 13.64 0.71 7.95
N PHE A 200 14.51 0.00 8.68
CA PHE A 200 14.98 -1.33 8.23
C PHE A 200 13.89 -2.39 8.29
N PHE A 201 13.04 -2.34 9.32
CA PHE A 201 11.94 -3.28 9.49
C PHE A 201 10.90 -3.11 8.37
N PHE A 202 10.39 -1.89 8.18
CA PHE A 202 9.42 -1.63 7.12
C PHE A 202 10.05 -1.70 5.73
N GLY A 203 11.31 -1.28 5.56
CA GLY A 203 12.03 -1.41 4.28
C GLY A 203 12.21 -2.87 3.86
N GLY A 204 12.50 -3.75 4.83
CA GLY A 204 12.54 -5.20 4.61
C GLY A 204 11.18 -5.76 4.21
N LEU A 205 10.12 -5.41 4.93
CA LEU A 205 8.76 -5.82 4.59
C LEU A 205 8.34 -5.30 3.21
N ALA A 206 8.57 -4.02 2.92
CA ALA A 206 8.28 -3.40 1.63
C ALA A 206 9.04 -4.08 0.47
N THR A 207 10.26 -4.56 0.71
CA THR A 207 11.04 -5.34 -0.27
C THR A 207 10.40 -6.70 -0.54
N ILE A 208 9.95 -7.40 0.50
CA ILE A 208 9.22 -8.68 0.34
C ILE A 208 7.92 -8.44 -0.43
N CYS A 209 7.18 -7.38 -0.09
CA CYS A 209 5.99 -6.96 -0.81
C CYS A 209 6.29 -6.62 -2.27
N PHE A 210 7.38 -5.91 -2.55
CA PHE A 210 7.84 -5.63 -3.92
C PHE A 210 8.09 -6.92 -4.72
N ILE A 211 8.77 -7.91 -4.13
CA ILE A 211 8.99 -9.20 -4.78
C ILE A 211 7.65 -9.90 -5.06
N TRP A 212 6.74 -9.95 -4.09
CA TRP A 212 5.42 -10.56 -4.28
C TRP A 212 4.62 -9.87 -5.39
N THR A 213 4.58 -8.53 -5.40
CA THR A 213 3.85 -7.77 -6.44
C THR A 213 4.42 -8.00 -7.84
N PHE A 214 5.73 -8.19 -7.95
CA PHE A 214 6.37 -8.50 -9.22
C PHE A 214 5.82 -9.79 -9.85
N PHE A 215 5.53 -10.81 -9.04
CA PHE A 215 5.01 -12.10 -9.53
C PHE A 215 3.47 -12.15 -9.61
N ARG A 216 2.75 -11.52 -8.67
CA ARG A 216 1.31 -11.75 -8.49
C ARG A 216 0.40 -10.68 -9.08
N VAL A 217 0.78 -9.41 -9.03
CA VAL A 217 -0.09 -8.28 -9.44
C VAL A 217 -0.13 -8.12 -10.97
N PRO A 218 -1.32 -8.25 -11.62
CA PRO A 218 -1.46 -8.11 -13.07
C PRO A 218 -1.56 -6.66 -13.51
N GLU A 219 -1.39 -6.43 -14.82
CA GLU A 219 -1.70 -5.12 -15.42
C GLU A 219 -3.15 -5.10 -15.88
N THR A 220 -3.94 -4.21 -15.31
CA THR A 220 -5.39 -4.09 -15.49
C THR A 220 -5.78 -2.86 -16.31
N LYS A 221 -4.83 -1.97 -16.64
CA LYS A 221 -5.10 -0.75 -17.39
C LYS A 221 -5.80 -1.03 -18.72
N GLY A 222 -6.91 -0.32 -18.96
CA GLY A 222 -7.62 -0.29 -20.24
C GLY A 222 -8.43 -1.56 -20.52
N ARG A 223 -8.76 -2.34 -19.48
CA ARG A 223 -9.60 -3.54 -19.58
C ARG A 223 -10.94 -3.33 -18.92
N THR A 224 -11.98 -3.92 -19.48
CA THR A 224 -13.31 -3.95 -18.83
C THR A 224 -13.36 -5.02 -17.73
N TYR A 225 -14.33 -4.93 -16.82
CA TYR A 225 -14.50 -5.95 -15.79
C TYR A 225 -14.79 -7.34 -16.39
N GLU A 226 -15.56 -7.40 -17.47
CA GLU A 226 -15.85 -8.64 -18.20
C GLU A 226 -14.59 -9.25 -18.83
N GLU A 227 -13.75 -8.42 -19.48
CA GLU A 227 -12.48 -8.87 -20.03
C GLU A 227 -11.56 -9.44 -18.95
N LEU A 228 -11.47 -8.75 -17.80
CA LEU A 228 -10.70 -9.22 -16.67
C LEU A 228 -11.25 -10.55 -16.14
N ASP A 229 -12.57 -10.68 -15.99
CA ASP A 229 -13.22 -11.92 -15.56
C ASP A 229 -12.83 -13.11 -16.47
N ILE A 230 -12.93 -12.94 -17.79
CA ILE A 230 -12.55 -13.96 -18.78
C ILE A 230 -11.06 -14.30 -18.69
N MET A 231 -10.19 -13.30 -18.54
CA MET A 231 -8.73 -13.50 -18.44
C MET A 231 -8.33 -14.28 -17.18
N PHE A 232 -9.00 -14.02 -16.05
CA PHE A 232 -8.78 -14.77 -14.82
C PHE A 232 -9.34 -16.20 -14.93
N GLU A 233 -10.51 -16.39 -15.55
CA GLU A 233 -11.09 -17.72 -15.81
C GLU A 233 -10.21 -18.58 -16.72
N ARG A 234 -9.64 -17.99 -17.78
CA ARG A 234 -8.68 -18.66 -18.67
C ARG A 234 -7.30 -18.90 -18.03
N GLY A 235 -7.11 -18.51 -16.76
CA GLY A 235 -5.86 -18.75 -16.03
C GLY A 235 -4.65 -18.02 -16.61
N VAL A 236 -4.84 -16.89 -17.29
CA VAL A 236 -3.75 -16.16 -17.96
C VAL A 236 -2.64 -15.83 -16.95
N PRO A 237 -1.35 -16.10 -17.24
CA PRO A 237 -0.26 -15.73 -16.33
C PRO A 237 -0.19 -14.21 -16.15
N THR A 238 0.04 -13.75 -14.91
CA THR A 238 0.09 -12.31 -14.53
C THR A 238 0.94 -11.45 -15.47
N ARG A 239 2.05 -12.02 -15.98
CA ARG A 239 2.97 -11.33 -16.89
C ARG A 239 2.43 -11.12 -18.31
N LYS A 240 1.48 -11.96 -18.76
CA LYS A 240 0.90 -11.91 -20.10
C LYS A 240 -0.35 -11.02 -20.19
N PHE A 241 -0.86 -10.51 -19.06
CA PHE A 241 -2.06 -9.66 -19.02
C PHE A 241 -1.99 -8.45 -19.98
N ARG A 242 -0.86 -7.76 -20.00
CA ARG A 242 -0.68 -6.56 -20.84
C ARG A 242 -0.81 -6.86 -22.35
N GLY A 243 -0.34 -8.03 -22.79
CA GLY A 243 -0.29 -8.39 -24.20
C GLY A 243 -1.43 -9.31 -24.66
N TYR A 244 -2.37 -9.65 -23.77
CA TYR A 244 -3.44 -10.58 -24.07
C TYR A 244 -4.41 -9.98 -25.10
N LYS A 245 -4.68 -10.71 -26.18
CA LYS A 245 -5.69 -10.33 -27.19
C LYS A 245 -6.85 -11.30 -27.06
N PHE A 246 -8.07 -10.79 -27.14
CA PHE A 246 -9.24 -11.63 -27.27
C PHE A 246 -9.30 -12.12 -28.72
N ASP A 247 -9.33 -13.44 -28.87
CA ASP A 247 -9.62 -14.11 -30.14
C ASP A 247 -11.12 -14.03 -30.44
#